data_AF-A0A3R6YFT3-F1
#
_entry.id   AF-A0A3R6YFT3-F1
#
_cell.length_a   1.000
_cell.length_b   1.000
_cell.length_c   1.000
_cell.angle_alpha   90.00
_cell.angle_beta   90.00
_cell.angle_gamma   90.00
#
_symmetry.space_group_name_H-M   'P 1'
#
loop_
_entity.id
_entity.type
_entity.pdbx_description
1 polymer ?
#
loop_
_entity_poly.entity_id
_entity_poly.type
_entity_poly.pdbx_seq_one_letter_code
_entity_poly.pdbx_strand_id
1 'polypeptide(L)'
;MTEKKADVNSIPSPAIPVGQLDALKAKLKDVLSLKNLRGVVLFFGLGEQKPFQVPAKAVMMARTRKNLLYFATNYACVAILVGFISILMNPFFLFVLMCIAGGWYQNAQISTTETEENKFTVMGRPVDAAQRNMGLIGRTIPPSIPTSCSHVFGLHVVTAVLIIYFGGSVLFSIASMSALLSASHAFLRNSNIPDDDDLGFSDDVVLPEP
;
A
#
# COMPACT_ATOMS: atom_id res chain seq x y z
N MET A 1 -10.26 -43.80 -27.22
CA MET A 1 -10.75 -42.97 -26.11
C MET A 1 -9.59 -42.08 -25.70
N THR A 2 -9.46 -40.91 -26.32
CA THR A 2 -8.28 -40.03 -26.21
C THR A 2 -8.49 -39.01 -25.11
N GLU A 3 -7.62 -39.05 -24.11
CA GLU A 3 -7.62 -38.22 -22.92
C GLU A 3 -7.21 -36.77 -23.25
N LYS A 4 -8.10 -35.81 -23.02
CA LYS A 4 -7.87 -34.38 -23.25
C LYS A 4 -7.12 -33.79 -22.04
N LYS A 5 -5.80 -33.62 -22.16
CA LYS A 5 -5.02 -32.83 -21.18
C LYS A 5 -5.54 -31.39 -21.15
N ALA A 6 -6.04 -30.97 -20.00
CA ALA A 6 -6.40 -29.58 -19.74
C ALA A 6 -5.12 -28.75 -19.57
N ASP A 7 -4.96 -27.74 -20.42
CA ASP A 7 -3.83 -26.83 -20.45
C ASP A 7 -3.94 -25.83 -19.27
N VAL A 8 -3.04 -26.00 -18.29
CA VAL A 8 -2.99 -25.23 -17.03
C VAL A 8 -2.52 -23.78 -17.25
N ASN A 9 -2.18 -23.40 -18.49
CA ASN A 9 -1.71 -22.05 -18.85
C ASN A 9 -2.81 -21.03 -19.18
N SER A 10 -4.08 -21.34 -18.96
CA SER A 10 -5.20 -20.50 -19.42
C SER A 10 -5.90 -19.68 -18.33
N ILE A 11 -5.31 -19.51 -17.14
CA ILE A 11 -5.80 -18.50 -16.18
C ILE A 11 -5.32 -17.13 -16.69
N PRO A 12 -6.21 -16.24 -17.18
CA PRO A 12 -5.80 -14.91 -17.58
C PRO A 12 -5.42 -14.17 -16.30
N SER A 13 -4.12 -13.92 -16.12
CA SER A 13 -3.68 -12.91 -15.15
C SER A 13 -4.32 -11.60 -15.60
N PRO A 14 -5.03 -10.85 -14.74
CA PRO A 14 -5.62 -9.58 -15.13
C PRO A 14 -4.49 -8.65 -15.57
N ALA A 15 -4.32 -8.51 -16.89
CA ALA A 15 -3.35 -7.62 -17.48
C ALA A 15 -3.82 -6.19 -17.18
N ILE A 16 -3.36 -5.64 -16.06
CA ILE A 16 -3.58 -4.24 -15.74
C ILE A 16 -2.83 -3.44 -16.83
N PRO A 17 -3.54 -2.67 -17.68
CA PRO A 17 -2.90 -1.91 -18.73
C PRO A 17 -1.87 -0.97 -18.12
N VAL A 18 -0.68 -0.91 -18.71
CA VAL A 18 0.49 -0.22 -18.16
C VAL A 18 0.21 1.25 -17.82
N GLY A 19 -0.74 1.90 -18.52
CA GLY A 19 -1.19 3.27 -18.24
C GLY A 19 -2.14 3.45 -17.05
N GLN A 20 -2.84 2.41 -16.58
CA GLN A 20 -3.74 2.53 -15.43
C GLN A 20 -2.98 2.69 -14.11
N LEU A 21 -1.80 2.09 -14.00
CA LEU A 21 -0.97 2.22 -12.80
C LEU A 21 -0.40 3.64 -12.69
N ASP A 22 0.00 4.24 -13.80
CA ASP A 22 0.53 5.59 -13.83
C ASP A 22 -0.58 6.63 -13.61
N ALA A 23 -1.77 6.39 -14.17
CA ALA A 23 -2.96 7.20 -13.85
C ALA A 23 -3.35 7.10 -12.37
N LEU A 24 -3.31 5.89 -11.78
CA LEU A 24 -3.58 5.69 -10.34
C LEU A 24 -2.53 6.42 -9.49
N LYS A 25 -1.25 6.29 -9.81
CA LYS A 25 -0.17 7.01 -9.10
C LYS A 25 -0.33 8.52 -9.20
N ALA A 26 -0.68 9.04 -10.37
CA ALA A 26 -0.94 10.46 -10.58
C ALA A 26 -2.12 10.93 -9.72
N LYS A 27 -3.24 10.18 -9.72
CA LYS A 27 -4.40 10.47 -8.88
C LYS A 27 -4.08 10.37 -7.39
N LEU A 28 -3.30 9.37 -6.95
CA LEU A 28 -2.85 9.25 -5.56
C LEU A 28 -1.94 10.41 -5.16
N LYS A 29 -1.01 10.82 -6.03
CA LYS A 29 -0.12 11.96 -5.80
C LYS A 29 -0.91 13.27 -5.69
N ASP A 30 -1.95 13.43 -6.50
CA ASP A 30 -2.83 14.58 -6.47
C ASP A 30 -3.68 14.62 -5.18
N VAL A 31 -4.31 13.49 -4.81
CA VAL A 31 -5.04 13.33 -3.54
C VAL A 31 -4.13 13.57 -2.33
N LEU A 32 -2.87 13.12 -2.38
CA LEU A 32 -1.88 13.27 -1.31
C LEU A 32 -1.08 14.57 -1.38
N SER A 33 -1.40 15.46 -2.31
CA SER A 33 -0.77 16.76 -2.38
C SER A 33 -1.10 17.57 -1.13
N LEU A 34 -0.09 18.02 -0.39
CA LEU A 34 -0.26 18.89 0.78
C LEU A 34 -0.97 20.21 0.43
N LYS A 35 -1.06 20.56 -0.85
CA LYS A 35 -1.81 21.72 -1.35
C LYS A 35 -3.33 21.54 -1.23
N ASN A 36 -3.80 20.30 -1.23
CA ASN A 36 -5.21 19.93 -1.05
C ASN A 36 -5.58 19.75 0.43
N LEU A 37 -4.63 19.93 1.35
CA LEU A 37 -4.89 19.89 2.78
C LEU A 37 -5.78 21.07 3.18
N ARG A 38 -6.99 20.76 3.61
CA ARG A 38 -7.92 21.78 4.12
C ARG A 38 -7.57 22.09 5.56
N GLY A 39 -7.69 23.36 5.95
CA GLY A 39 -7.32 23.82 7.29
C GLY A 39 -8.01 23.03 8.41
N VAL A 40 -7.28 22.77 9.50
CA VAL A 40 -7.74 22.00 10.67
C VAL A 40 -9.00 22.60 11.29
N VAL A 41 -9.09 23.93 11.33
CA VAL A 41 -10.26 24.68 11.82
C VAL A 41 -11.51 24.35 11.01
N LEU A 42 -11.39 24.29 9.68
CA LEU A 42 -12.50 23.97 8.78
C LEU A 42 -12.88 22.48 8.85
N PHE A 43 -11.88 21.61 8.94
CA PHE A 43 -12.09 20.17 9.06
C PHE A 43 -12.91 19.83 10.30
N PHE A 44 -12.47 20.31 11.47
CA PHE A 44 -13.19 20.09 12.73
C PHE A 44 -14.41 20.99 12.93
N GLY A 45 -14.64 21.98 12.04
CA GLY A 45 -15.77 22.92 12.13
C GLY A 45 -15.66 23.87 13.33
N LEU A 46 -14.44 24.20 13.75
CA LEU A 46 -14.19 25.14 14.84
C LEU A 46 -14.63 26.56 14.43
N GLY A 47 -15.56 27.14 15.18
CA GLY A 47 -16.14 28.46 14.89
C GLY A 47 -17.46 28.44 14.12
N GLU A 48 -17.95 27.27 13.71
CA GLU A 48 -19.30 27.13 13.15
C GLU A 48 -20.34 26.91 14.25
N GLN A 49 -21.56 27.44 14.06
CA GLN A 49 -22.64 27.34 15.04
C GLN A 49 -23.17 25.90 15.22
N LYS A 50 -23.19 25.10 14.14
CA LYS A 50 -23.65 23.69 14.13
C LYS A 50 -22.81 22.83 13.17
N PRO A 51 -21.56 22.49 13.53
CA PRO A 51 -20.62 21.79 12.65
C PRO A 51 -20.95 20.32 12.41
N PHE A 52 -21.66 19.68 13.35
CA PHE A 52 -22.08 18.29 13.27
C PHE A 52 -23.59 18.17 13.41
N GLN A 53 -24.23 17.59 12.40
CA GLN A 53 -25.68 17.39 12.37
C GLN A 53 -26.00 16.13 11.58
N VAL A 54 -26.85 15.26 12.12
CA VAL A 54 -27.33 14.07 11.39
C VAL A 54 -28.20 14.51 10.20
N PRO A 55 -27.87 14.10 8.96
CA PRO A 55 -28.62 14.51 7.77
C PRO A 55 -29.95 13.78 7.67
N ALA A 56 -30.94 14.41 7.02
CA ALA A 56 -32.14 13.71 6.57
C ALA A 56 -31.79 12.65 5.51
N LYS A 57 -32.55 11.54 5.49
CA LYS A 57 -32.28 10.38 4.60
C LYS A 57 -32.15 10.77 3.12
N ALA A 58 -32.90 11.77 2.66
CA ALA A 58 -32.91 12.23 1.27
C ALA A 58 -31.59 12.90 0.82
N VAL A 59 -30.89 13.60 1.72
CA VAL A 59 -29.68 14.39 1.39
C VAL A 59 -28.41 13.74 1.93
N MET A 60 -28.56 12.72 2.78
CA MET A 60 -27.48 12.00 3.44
C MET A 60 -26.37 11.54 2.49
N MET A 61 -26.71 10.78 1.44
CA MET A 61 -25.68 10.19 0.55
C MET A 61 -24.92 11.27 -0.21
N ALA A 62 -25.64 12.26 -0.76
CA ALA A 62 -25.04 13.37 -1.50
C ALA A 62 -24.07 14.17 -0.61
N ARG A 63 -24.48 14.46 0.64
CA ARG A 63 -23.65 15.19 1.60
C ARG A 63 -22.40 14.41 2.01
N THR A 64 -22.56 13.13 2.35
CA THR A 64 -21.43 12.28 2.73
C THR A 64 -20.41 12.18 1.59
N ARG A 65 -20.88 12.02 0.34
CA ARG A 65 -20.00 11.99 -0.84
C ARG A 65 -19.26 13.31 -1.05
N LYS A 66 -19.96 14.45 -0.95
CA LYS A 66 -19.35 15.79 -1.08
C LYS A 66 -18.26 15.99 -0.01
N ASN A 67 -18.56 15.66 1.25
CA ASN A 67 -17.61 15.74 2.36
C ASN A 67 -16.42 14.79 2.20
N LEU A 68 -16.63 13.58 1.68
CA LEU A 68 -15.58 12.58 1.51
C LEU A 68 -14.53 13.05 0.48
N LEU A 69 -14.99 13.63 -0.62
CA LEU A 69 -14.14 14.15 -1.68
C LEU A 69 -13.47 15.46 -1.25
N TYR A 70 -14.22 16.37 -0.64
CA TYR A 70 -13.72 17.69 -0.23
C TYR A 70 -12.60 17.61 0.82
N PHE A 71 -12.66 16.63 1.73
CA PHE A 71 -11.65 16.43 2.78
C PHE A 71 -10.77 15.19 2.57
N ALA A 72 -10.66 14.67 1.33
CA ALA A 72 -9.94 13.44 1.03
C ALA A 72 -8.49 13.42 1.56
N THR A 73 -7.73 14.51 1.35
CA THR A 73 -6.36 14.65 1.85
C THR A 73 -6.29 14.64 3.39
N ASN A 74 -7.25 15.28 4.06
CA ASN A 74 -7.31 15.27 5.53
C ASN A 74 -7.61 13.85 6.07
N TYR A 75 -8.51 13.10 5.43
CA TYR A 75 -8.76 11.71 5.79
C TYR A 75 -7.53 10.81 5.54
N ALA A 76 -6.78 11.06 4.47
CA ALA A 76 -5.51 10.38 4.25
C ALA A 76 -4.49 10.67 5.37
N CYS A 77 -4.39 11.91 5.82
CA CYS A 77 -3.56 12.26 6.98
C CYS A 77 -4.02 11.56 8.27
N VAL A 78 -5.33 11.49 8.52
CA VAL A 78 -5.89 10.75 9.66
C VAL A 78 -5.56 9.26 9.56
N ALA A 79 -5.67 8.66 8.37
CA ALA A 79 -5.31 7.26 8.16
C ALA A 79 -3.82 6.99 8.40
N ILE A 80 -2.94 7.90 7.97
CA ILE A 80 -1.49 7.82 8.24
C ILE A 80 -1.21 7.94 9.74
N LEU A 81 -1.86 8.89 10.43
CA LEU A 81 -1.67 9.08 11.88
C LEU A 81 -2.17 7.88 12.68
N VAL A 82 -3.37 7.38 12.38
CA VAL A 82 -3.92 6.15 12.97
C VAL A 82 -3.00 4.99 12.66
N GLY A 83 -2.48 4.90 11.42
CA GLY A 83 -1.50 3.90 11.02
C GLY A 83 -0.26 3.91 11.89
N PHE A 84 0.34 5.08 12.07
CA PHE A 84 1.53 5.25 12.90
C PHE A 84 1.26 4.85 14.36
N ILE A 85 0.15 5.31 14.95
CA ILE A 85 -0.21 4.97 16.33
C ILE A 85 -0.50 3.47 16.47
N SER A 86 -1.24 2.86 15.55
CA SER A 86 -1.55 1.42 15.56
C SER A 86 -0.30 0.56 15.45
N ILE A 87 0.68 0.98 14.65
CA ILE A 87 1.99 0.30 14.55
C ILE A 87 2.75 0.43 15.87
N LEU A 88 2.81 1.62 16.46
CA LEU A 88 3.52 1.85 17.73
C LEU A 88 2.88 1.13 18.92
N MET A 89 1.55 1.00 18.93
CA MET A 89 0.81 0.30 19.97
C MET A 89 0.89 -1.22 19.87
N ASN A 90 1.47 -1.75 18.78
CA ASN A 90 1.69 -3.19 18.61
C ASN A 90 3.20 -3.52 18.75
N PRO A 91 3.70 -3.72 19.97
CA PRO A 91 5.13 -3.96 20.21
C PRO A 91 5.62 -5.26 19.55
N PHE A 92 4.74 -6.25 19.36
CA PHE A 92 5.09 -7.50 18.68
C PHE A 92 5.33 -7.28 17.19
N PHE A 93 4.49 -6.47 16.54
CA PHE A 93 4.70 -6.10 15.13
C PHE A 93 6.01 -5.33 14.91
N LEU A 94 6.34 -4.40 15.81
CA LEU A 94 7.62 -3.69 15.78
C LEU A 94 8.81 -4.63 15.96
N PHE A 95 8.72 -5.60 16.86
CA PHE A 95 9.76 -6.61 17.03
C PHE A 95 9.98 -7.43 15.76
N VAL A 96 8.91 -7.87 15.10
CA VAL A 96 9.00 -8.58 13.82
C VAL A 96 9.62 -7.70 12.74
N LEU A 97 9.24 -6.42 12.64
CA LEU A 97 9.85 -5.48 11.71
C LEU A 97 11.34 -5.26 12.00
N MET A 98 11.74 -5.21 13.27
CA MET A 98 13.15 -5.10 13.67
C MET A 98 13.95 -6.33 13.23
N CYS A 99 13.40 -7.55 13.42
CA CYS A 99 14.06 -8.78 12.96
C CYS A 99 14.21 -8.83 11.44
N ILE A 100 13.18 -8.41 10.70
CA ILE A 100 13.23 -8.30 9.24
C ILE A 100 14.31 -7.28 8.84
N ALA A 101 14.28 -6.07 9.40
CA ALA A 101 15.25 -5.03 9.11
C ALA A 101 16.69 -5.48 9.42
N GLY A 102 16.91 -6.14 10.56
CA GLY A 102 18.19 -6.71 10.93
C GLY A 102 18.66 -7.81 9.98
N GLY A 103 17.76 -8.72 9.58
CA GLY A 103 18.07 -9.77 8.59
C GLY A 103 18.45 -9.20 7.23
N TRP A 104 17.74 -8.16 6.77
CA TRP A 104 18.07 -7.46 5.53
C TRP A 104 19.36 -6.64 5.62
N TYR A 105 19.63 -6.01 6.77
CA TYR A 105 20.89 -5.28 7.02
C TYR A 105 22.08 -6.24 6.96
N GLN A 106 22.00 -7.40 7.62
CA GLN A 106 23.04 -8.42 7.55
C GLN A 106 23.25 -8.93 6.11
N ASN A 107 22.17 -9.16 5.37
CA ASN A 107 22.25 -9.55 3.96
C ASN A 107 22.94 -8.47 3.09
N ALA A 108 22.66 -7.19 3.37
CA ALA A 108 23.33 -6.07 2.70
C ALA A 108 24.82 -6.02 3.04
N GLN A 109 25.20 -6.20 4.31
CA GLN A 109 26.60 -6.22 4.75
C GLN A 109 27.38 -7.35 4.07
N ILE A 110 26.84 -8.58 4.07
CA ILE A 110 27.45 -9.74 3.38
C ILE A 110 27.69 -9.42 1.90
N SER A 111 26.73 -8.75 1.25
CA SER A 111 26.84 -8.39 -0.16
C SER A 111 27.92 -7.33 -0.44
N THR A 112 28.26 -6.50 0.55
CA THR A 112 29.31 -5.47 0.41
C THR A 112 30.71 -5.95 0.78
N THR A 113 30.82 -6.97 1.64
CA THR A 113 32.11 -7.52 2.11
C THR A 113 32.62 -8.69 1.27
N GLU A 114 31.82 -9.20 0.34
CA GLU A 114 32.26 -10.22 -0.60
C GLU A 114 33.29 -9.67 -1.58
N THR A 115 34.45 -10.33 -1.61
CA THR A 115 35.48 -10.17 -2.63
C THR A 115 35.67 -11.49 -3.38
N GLU A 116 36.27 -11.48 -4.57
CA GLU A 116 36.53 -12.72 -5.35
C GLU A 116 37.32 -13.78 -4.56
N GLU A 117 38.13 -13.34 -3.59
CA GLU A 117 38.94 -14.20 -2.71
C GLU A 117 38.18 -14.73 -1.47
N ASN A 118 37.08 -14.08 -1.07
CA ASN A 118 36.33 -14.42 0.14
C ASN A 118 34.82 -14.41 -0.12
N LYS A 119 34.42 -15.32 -1.01
CA LYS A 119 33.04 -15.50 -1.46
C LYS A 119 32.17 -16.08 -0.35
N PHE A 120 30.95 -15.59 -0.18
CA PHE A 120 30.03 -16.09 0.85
C PHE A 120 29.76 -17.56 0.59
N THR A 121 30.19 -18.40 1.54
CA THR A 121 30.04 -19.84 1.45
C THR A 121 28.83 -20.29 2.26
N VAL A 122 27.86 -20.88 1.58
CA VAL A 122 26.73 -21.56 2.24
C VAL A 122 27.02 -23.04 2.21
N MET A 123 27.18 -23.66 3.38
CA MET A 123 27.58 -25.07 3.53
C MET A 123 28.85 -25.43 2.75
N GLY A 124 29.85 -24.54 2.77
CA GLY A 124 31.15 -24.74 2.11
C GLY A 124 31.14 -24.55 0.60
N ARG A 125 30.01 -24.15 0.00
CA ARG A 125 29.94 -23.80 -1.44
C ARG A 125 29.81 -22.29 -1.62
N PRO A 126 30.65 -21.67 -2.47
CA PRO A 126 30.57 -20.24 -2.73
C PRO A 126 29.30 -19.91 -3.53
N VAL A 127 28.53 -18.93 -3.07
CA VAL A 127 27.31 -18.45 -3.73
C VAL A 127 27.61 -17.12 -4.42
N ASP A 128 27.22 -16.99 -5.68
CA ASP A 128 27.49 -15.77 -6.46
C ASP A 128 26.45 -14.67 -6.24
N ALA A 129 26.88 -13.40 -6.34
CA ALA A 129 26.00 -12.24 -6.19
C ALA A 129 24.89 -12.21 -7.26
N ALA A 130 25.20 -12.64 -8.49
CA ALA A 130 24.20 -12.79 -9.56
C ALA A 130 23.16 -13.87 -9.24
N GLN A 131 23.57 -14.92 -8.53
CA GLN A 131 22.70 -16.02 -8.12
C GLN A 131 21.77 -15.64 -6.95
N ARG A 132 22.17 -14.68 -6.10
CA ARG A 132 21.29 -14.04 -5.10
C ARG A 132 20.27 -13.09 -5.74
N ASN A 133 20.71 -12.27 -6.69
CA ASN A 133 19.84 -11.32 -7.40
C ASN A 133 18.87 -11.99 -8.38
N MET A 134 19.17 -13.21 -8.85
CA MET A 134 18.22 -14.00 -9.67
C MET A 134 16.95 -14.38 -8.90
N GLY A 135 16.99 -14.34 -7.57
CA GLY A 135 15.81 -14.45 -6.71
C GLY A 135 14.82 -13.29 -6.84
N LEU A 136 15.24 -12.17 -7.43
CA LEU A 136 14.45 -10.96 -7.58
C LEU A 136 13.49 -10.98 -8.80
N ILE A 137 13.71 -11.86 -9.80
CA ILE A 137 13.07 -11.73 -11.13
C ILE A 137 12.05 -12.85 -11.43
N GLY A 138 11.82 -13.80 -10.52
CA GLY A 138 10.75 -14.81 -10.68
C GLY A 138 10.78 -15.60 -12.00
N ARG A 139 11.94 -15.70 -12.67
CA ARG A 139 12.05 -16.36 -13.97
C ARG A 139 12.24 -17.85 -13.75
N THR A 140 11.21 -18.62 -14.08
CA THR A 140 11.17 -20.07 -14.35
C THR A 140 12.46 -20.82 -14.04
N ILE A 141 12.42 -21.59 -12.96
CA ILE A 141 13.46 -22.54 -12.54
C ILE A 141 13.80 -23.47 -13.73
N PRO A 142 14.98 -23.39 -14.37
CA PRO A 142 15.49 -24.51 -15.12
C PRO A 142 15.98 -25.58 -14.12
N PRO A 143 15.77 -26.88 -14.37
CA PRO A 143 16.03 -27.97 -13.41
C PRO A 143 17.52 -28.21 -13.07
N SER A 144 18.41 -27.26 -13.36
CA SER A 144 19.87 -27.40 -13.27
C SER A 144 20.58 -26.36 -12.41
N ILE A 145 19.87 -25.51 -11.64
CA ILE A 145 20.52 -24.54 -10.75
C ILE A 145 20.81 -25.20 -9.38
N PRO A 146 22.05 -25.15 -8.86
CA PRO A 146 22.43 -25.73 -7.58
C PRO A 146 21.69 -25.07 -6.41
N THR A 147 21.45 -25.86 -5.36
CA THR A 147 20.69 -25.63 -4.11
C THR A 147 21.05 -24.37 -3.30
N SER A 148 22.00 -23.56 -3.75
CA SER A 148 22.43 -22.31 -3.12
C SER A 148 21.47 -21.13 -3.32
N CYS A 149 20.54 -21.19 -4.30
CA CYS A 149 19.50 -20.16 -4.46
C CYS A 149 18.43 -20.19 -3.34
N SER A 150 18.22 -21.33 -2.68
CA SER A 150 17.08 -21.55 -1.77
C SER A 150 17.03 -20.62 -0.55
N HIS A 151 18.16 -20.01 -0.16
CA HIS A 151 18.27 -19.22 1.06
C HIS A 151 17.81 -17.76 0.91
N VAL A 152 18.06 -17.12 -0.23
CA VAL A 152 17.56 -15.76 -0.51
C VAL A 152 16.06 -15.80 -0.78
N PHE A 153 15.60 -16.81 -1.53
CA PHE A 153 14.18 -17.14 -1.62
C PHE A 153 13.58 -17.41 -0.24
N GLY A 154 14.29 -18.12 0.64
CA GLY A 154 13.88 -18.36 2.03
C GLY A 154 13.65 -17.07 2.81
N LEU A 155 14.59 -16.11 2.79
CA LEU A 155 14.41 -14.84 3.50
C LEU A 155 13.24 -14.01 2.95
N HIS A 156 13.05 -14.01 1.62
CA HIS A 156 11.94 -13.27 1.00
C HIS A 156 10.59 -13.92 1.29
N VAL A 157 10.49 -15.25 1.23
CA VAL A 157 9.28 -16.00 1.59
C VAL A 157 8.96 -15.81 3.06
N VAL A 158 9.96 -15.91 3.96
CA VAL A 158 9.78 -15.65 5.39
C VAL A 158 9.34 -14.21 5.63
N THR A 159 9.96 -13.23 4.98
CA THR A 159 9.55 -11.82 5.07
C THR A 159 8.11 -11.64 4.61
N ALA A 160 7.72 -12.22 3.47
CA ALA A 160 6.37 -12.14 2.94
C ALA A 160 5.33 -12.77 3.88
N VAL A 161 5.60 -13.97 4.41
CA VAL A 161 4.72 -14.65 5.37
C VAL A 161 4.56 -13.83 6.65
N LEU A 162 5.66 -13.30 7.20
CA LEU A 162 5.63 -12.47 8.41
C LEU A 162 4.84 -11.17 8.18
N ILE A 163 5.02 -10.51 7.03
CA ILE A 163 4.28 -9.29 6.69
C ILE A 163 2.80 -9.60 6.47
N ILE A 164 2.44 -10.69 5.78
CA ILE A 164 1.04 -11.04 5.56
C ILE A 164 0.36 -11.39 6.88
N TYR A 165 1.00 -12.20 7.72
CA TYR A 165 0.40 -12.66 8.97
C TYR A 165 0.30 -11.54 10.00
N PHE A 166 1.42 -10.86 10.29
CA PHE A 166 1.46 -9.81 11.31
C PHE A 166 1.00 -8.47 10.76
N GLY A 167 1.46 -8.09 9.57
CA GLY A 167 1.04 -6.86 8.92
C GLY A 167 -0.41 -6.88 8.45
N GLY A 168 -0.97 -8.03 8.04
CA GLY A 168 -2.36 -8.13 7.61
C GLY A 168 -3.36 -7.74 8.72
N SER A 169 -3.15 -8.20 9.95
CA SER A 169 -4.00 -7.84 11.09
C SER A 169 -3.90 -6.34 11.44
N VAL A 170 -2.68 -5.79 11.38
CA VAL A 170 -2.42 -4.36 11.63
C VAL A 170 -3.04 -3.49 10.53
N LEU A 171 -2.84 -3.85 9.26
CA LEU A 171 -3.44 -3.16 8.11
C LEU A 171 -4.96 -3.19 8.15
N PHE A 172 -5.55 -4.33 8.52
CA PHE A 172 -7.00 -4.44 8.70
C PHE A 172 -7.51 -3.52 9.81
N SER A 173 -6.81 -3.45 10.95
CA SER A 173 -7.15 -2.54 12.04
C SER A 173 -7.05 -1.07 11.62
N ILE A 174 -5.97 -0.69 10.93
CA ILE A 174 -5.77 0.67 10.42
C ILE A 174 -6.87 1.04 9.41
N ALA A 175 -7.12 0.16 8.44
CA ALA A 175 -8.13 0.38 7.40
C ALA A 175 -9.53 0.50 8.01
N SER A 176 -9.91 -0.39 8.92
CA SER A 176 -11.23 -0.36 9.57
C SER A 176 -11.41 0.89 10.44
N MET A 177 -10.45 1.21 11.32
CA MET A 177 -10.56 2.38 12.20
C MET A 177 -10.53 3.70 11.42
N SER A 178 -9.62 3.84 10.46
CA SER A 178 -9.54 5.05 9.64
C SER A 178 -10.78 5.23 8.75
N ALA A 179 -11.31 4.14 8.16
CA ALA A 179 -12.54 4.19 7.39
C ALA A 179 -13.74 4.56 8.27
N LEU A 180 -13.86 3.99 9.46
CA LEU A 180 -14.95 4.33 10.38
C LEU A 180 -14.88 5.80 10.82
N LEU A 181 -13.71 6.29 11.20
CA LEU A 181 -13.53 7.69 11.59
C LEU A 181 -13.84 8.65 10.44
N SER A 182 -13.32 8.35 9.25
CA SER A 182 -13.53 9.18 8.05
C SER A 182 -14.98 9.16 7.60
N ALA A 183 -15.63 7.99 7.59
CA ALA A 183 -17.04 7.86 7.25
C ALA A 183 -17.94 8.54 8.28
N SER A 184 -17.63 8.41 9.58
CA SER A 184 -18.39 9.07 10.65
C SER A 184 -18.26 10.58 10.57
N HIS A 185 -17.05 11.08 10.33
CA HIS A 185 -16.80 12.50 10.11
C HIS A 185 -17.54 13.00 8.87
N ALA A 186 -17.37 12.35 7.71
CA ALA A 186 -18.04 12.74 6.47
C ALA A 186 -19.58 12.67 6.60
N PHE A 187 -20.09 11.71 7.38
CA PHE A 187 -21.51 11.55 7.64
C PHE A 187 -22.05 12.65 8.53
N LEU A 188 -21.38 12.99 9.63
CA LEU A 188 -21.89 13.97 10.61
C LEU A 188 -21.58 15.42 10.23
N ARG A 189 -20.50 15.64 9.48
CA ARG A 189 -20.01 16.98 9.15
C ARG A 189 -21.04 17.72 8.29
N ASN A 190 -21.49 18.86 8.79
CA ASN A 190 -22.35 19.78 8.08
C ASN A 190 -21.51 20.91 7.46
N SER A 191 -20.86 20.60 6.34
CA SER A 191 -19.97 21.55 5.68
C SER A 191 -20.77 22.47 4.76
N ASN A 192 -20.57 23.78 4.88
CA ASN A 192 -21.16 24.77 3.96
C ASN A 192 -20.26 24.91 2.72
N ILE A 193 -20.14 23.83 1.94
CA ILE A 193 -19.25 23.76 0.77
C ILE A 193 -19.94 24.49 -0.39
N PRO A 194 -19.33 25.53 -0.98
CA PRO A 194 -19.83 26.18 -2.18
C PRO A 194 -20.14 25.16 -3.29
N ASP A 195 -21.15 25.41 -4.10
CA ASP A 195 -21.49 24.49 -5.21
C ASP A 195 -20.55 24.68 -6.42
N ASP A 196 -19.78 25.78 -6.46
CA ASP A 196 -18.89 26.16 -7.55
C ASP A 196 -17.42 25.70 -7.37
N ASP A 197 -17.08 25.09 -6.23
CA ASP A 197 -15.75 24.52 -6.03
C ASP A 197 -15.67 23.19 -6.80
N ASP A 198 -15.15 23.25 -8.04
CA ASP A 198 -14.52 22.11 -8.70
C ASP A 198 -13.76 21.31 -7.63
N LEU A 199 -14.09 20.03 -7.48
CA LEU A 199 -13.75 19.18 -6.34
C LEU A 199 -12.24 18.91 -6.17
N GLY A 200 -11.36 19.79 -6.67
CA GLY A 200 -9.91 19.70 -6.61
C GLY A 200 -9.32 18.58 -7.47
N PHE A 201 -10.18 17.74 -8.05
CA PHE A 201 -9.84 16.81 -9.11
C PHE A 201 -10.12 17.54 -10.42
N SER A 202 -9.13 18.27 -10.93
CA SER A 202 -9.23 18.83 -12.28
C SER A 202 -9.61 17.71 -13.24
N ASP A 203 -10.79 17.86 -13.88
CA ASP A 203 -11.33 16.97 -14.91
C ASP A 203 -10.54 17.08 -16.24
N ASP A 204 -9.38 17.73 -16.24
CA ASP A 204 -8.49 17.93 -17.38
C ASP A 204 -7.70 16.65 -17.77
N VAL A 205 -8.34 15.49 -17.74
CA VAL A 205 -7.90 14.36 -18.57
C VAL A 205 -8.69 14.45 -19.87
N VAL A 206 -8.21 15.31 -20.77
CA VAL A 206 -8.63 15.32 -22.17
C VAL A 206 -8.30 13.95 -22.74
N LEU A 207 -9.32 13.11 -22.89
CA LEU A 207 -9.21 11.87 -23.64
C LEU A 207 -8.92 12.24 -25.10
N PRO A 208 -7.93 11.62 -25.76
CA PRO A 208 -7.80 11.78 -27.21
C PRO A 208 -9.11 11.30 -27.86
N GLU A 209 -9.71 12.17 -28.67
CA GLU A 209 -10.90 11.85 -29.46
C GLU A 209 -10.61 10.65 -30.40
N PRO A 210 -11.64 9.83 -30.71
CA PRO A 210 -11.49 8.57 -31.46
C PRO A 210 -10.96 8.75 -32.89
#